data_AF-A0A6A4GH59-F1
#
_entry.id   AF-A0A6A4GH59-F1
#
_cell.length_a   1.000
_cell.length_b   1.000
_cell.length_c   1.000
_cell.angle_alpha   90.00
_cell.angle_beta   90.00
_cell.angle_gamma   90.00
#
_symmetry.space_group_name_H-M   'P 1'
#
loop_
_entity.id
_entity.type
_entity.pdbx_description
1 polymer ?
#
loop_
_entity_poly.entity_id
_entity_poly.type
_entity_poly.pdbx_seq_one_letter_code
_entity_poly.pdbx_strand_id
1 'polypeptide(L)'
;MEEIEVELDYPGNPMLHALLEFRDKPQWSSLAQEIGRSFLIPTDINALEKFYKHHYEPGKPIRFVVKVPDPKLSIDILSQQAQNIHDKAWGKEWPHRTGQIKSTEIAKPPDDCEIEVPESLDYDCFIGIEELTEALYCPPMDVVIARGEYEKLRKYLEEAVGKNERAFIITGQPGIGKTTFLLYLLLYRLERKLPTAVQFNGSHYFVFDKHGGKVYPHTDPAPRSLKDQCWALIDSNSDNRWKQWKKYSSAICLVSELPELLEIAAVVRPLIRTVLSMWKLDQLTSFENDAIKAANKLCEKASSLVITRGADTSPQAPTSDGSTILFLRPYRPEGVISGECQLFIPTPYLWDIFETARKALKNHDSLKLFFLLSSHALTRSAAGWNLEMRMHERMCSGGAPIDLIPASGRR
;
A
#
# COMPACT_ATOMS: atom_id res chain seq x y z
N MET A 1 11.13 7.42 -35.45
CA MET A 1 10.62 6.04 -35.34
C MET A 1 11.84 5.16 -35.28
N GLU A 2 12.10 4.55 -34.13
CA GLU A 2 13.28 3.69 -33.94
C GLU A 2 12.78 2.27 -33.76
N GLU A 3 13.35 1.34 -34.53
CA GLU A 3 13.04 -0.08 -34.46
C GLU A 3 14.03 -0.75 -33.51
N ILE A 4 13.51 -1.54 -32.56
CA ILE A 4 14.33 -2.36 -31.69
C ILE A 4 14.26 -3.79 -32.21
N GLU A 5 15.42 -4.36 -32.55
CA GLU A 5 15.54 -5.79 -32.83
C GLU A 5 15.74 -6.55 -31.52
N VAL A 6 14.85 -7.51 -31.26
CA VAL A 6 14.96 -8.44 -30.14
C VAL A 6 15.17 -9.83 -30.72
N GLU A 7 16.22 -10.51 -30.28
CA GLU A 7 16.51 -11.91 -30.62
C GLU A 7 16.10 -12.80 -29.44
N LEU A 8 15.20 -13.76 -29.69
CA LEU A 8 14.83 -14.76 -28.69
C LEU A 8 15.48 -16.09 -29.04
N ASP A 9 16.31 -16.59 -28.15
CA ASP A 9 16.83 -17.96 -28.23
C ASP A 9 15.79 -18.91 -27.63
N TYR A 10 15.50 -20.03 -28.29
CA TYR A 10 14.44 -20.96 -27.87
C TYR A 10 15.04 -22.09 -27.04
N PRO A 11 15.00 -22.05 -25.69
CA PRO A 11 15.28 -23.24 -24.91
C PRO A 11 14.06 -24.15 -25.05
N GLY A 12 14.25 -25.43 -25.35
CA GLY A 12 13.18 -26.41 -25.60
C GLY A 12 12.27 -26.74 -24.41
N ASN A 13 11.96 -25.78 -23.53
CA ASN A 13 11.04 -25.89 -22.42
C ASN A 13 10.20 -24.60 -22.31
N PRO A 14 8.88 -24.63 -22.55
CA PRO A 14 8.02 -23.45 -22.69
C PRO A 14 7.80 -22.63 -21.40
N MET A 15 8.51 -22.92 -20.31
CA MET A 15 8.30 -22.30 -18.99
C MET A 15 9.48 -21.53 -18.40
N LEU A 16 10.56 -21.29 -19.15
CA LEU A 16 11.66 -20.46 -18.65
C LEU A 16 11.74 -19.14 -19.42
N HIS A 17 11.61 -18.06 -18.64
CA HIS A 17 11.75 -16.65 -18.98
C HIS A 17 12.54 -16.37 -20.27
N ALA A 18 11.89 -15.72 -21.24
CA ALA A 18 12.58 -15.09 -22.35
C ALA A 18 13.53 -14.01 -21.79
N LEU A 19 14.84 -14.24 -21.88
CA LEU A 19 15.85 -13.19 -21.62
C LEU A 19 15.89 -12.28 -22.85
N LEU A 20 15.60 -10.99 -22.65
CA LEU A 20 15.77 -9.96 -23.68
C LEU A 20 17.22 -9.47 -23.63
N GLU A 21 18.04 -9.82 -24.61
CA GLU A 21 19.37 -9.23 -24.78
C GLU A 21 19.34 -8.12 -25.84
N PHE A 22 19.80 -6.92 -25.47
CA PHE A 22 19.94 -5.78 -26.39
C PHE A 22 21.39 -5.70 -26.86
N ARG A 23 21.64 -5.89 -28.17
CA ARG A 23 23.00 -6.05 -28.68
C ARG A 23 23.78 -4.73 -28.86
N ASP A 24 23.15 -3.55 -28.90
CA ASP A 24 23.87 -2.30 -29.24
C ASP A 24 23.43 -1.03 -28.49
N LYS A 25 24.41 -0.28 -27.94
CA LYS A 25 24.45 1.06 -27.29
C LYS A 25 24.13 1.21 -25.77
N PRO A 26 24.89 2.05 -25.02
CA PRO A 26 24.68 2.34 -23.59
C PRO A 26 23.43 3.16 -23.24
N GLN A 27 22.70 3.72 -24.21
CA GLN A 27 21.42 4.40 -23.95
C GLN A 27 20.27 3.41 -23.68
N TRP A 28 20.36 2.18 -24.20
CA TRP A 28 19.29 1.19 -24.09
C TRP A 28 19.36 0.36 -22.83
N SER A 29 20.50 0.29 -22.13
CA SER A 29 20.55 -0.28 -20.79
C SER A 29 19.75 0.54 -19.78
N SER A 30 19.72 1.87 -19.96
CA SER A 30 18.88 2.77 -19.17
C SER A 30 17.40 2.63 -19.53
N LEU A 31 17.07 2.49 -20.82
CA LEU A 31 15.70 2.20 -21.27
C LEU A 31 15.24 0.80 -20.86
N ALA A 32 16.11 -0.21 -20.86
CA ALA A 32 15.80 -1.56 -20.36
C ALA A 32 15.61 -1.58 -18.84
N GLN A 33 16.31 -0.71 -18.10
CA GLN A 33 16.07 -0.46 -16.67
C GLN A 33 14.72 0.25 -16.43
N GLU A 34 14.36 1.19 -17.29
CA GLU A 34 13.10 1.95 -17.22
C GLU A 34 11.89 1.11 -17.65
N ILE A 35 12.08 0.25 -18.66
CA ILE A 35 11.16 -0.82 -19.09
C ILE A 35 11.45 -2.10 -18.29
N GLY A 36 11.92 -2.01 -17.04
CA GLY A 36 12.12 -3.14 -16.11
C GLY A 36 10.83 -3.90 -15.74
N ARG A 37 9.81 -3.86 -16.59
CA ARG A 37 8.68 -4.77 -16.61
C ARG A 37 8.94 -5.81 -17.68
N SER A 38 9.03 -7.06 -17.26
CA SER A 38 8.71 -8.19 -18.13
C SER A 38 7.44 -7.81 -18.91
N PHE A 39 7.51 -7.74 -20.24
CA PHE A 39 6.28 -7.64 -21.02
C PHE A 39 5.54 -8.95 -20.82
N LEU A 40 4.56 -8.97 -19.92
CA LEU A 40 3.44 -9.88 -20.06
C LEU A 40 2.70 -9.39 -21.30
N ILE A 41 3.03 -9.97 -22.45
CA ILE A 41 2.12 -9.89 -23.59
C ILE A 41 0.86 -10.61 -23.08
N PRO A 42 -0.28 -9.92 -22.86
CA PRO A 42 -1.51 -10.56 -22.46
C PRO A 42 -2.12 -11.20 -23.71
N THR A 43 -1.37 -12.09 -24.33
CA THR A 43 -1.88 -13.03 -25.28
C THR A 43 -2.37 -14.20 -24.46
N ASP A 44 -3.62 -14.59 -24.67
CA ASP A 44 -4.06 -15.97 -24.47
C ASP A 44 -2.89 -16.90 -24.76
N ILE A 45 -2.53 -17.78 -23.82
CA ILE A 45 -1.40 -18.71 -23.99
C ILE A 45 -1.51 -19.43 -25.34
N ASN A 46 -2.74 -19.69 -25.79
CA ASN A 46 -3.01 -20.28 -27.11
C ASN A 46 -2.68 -19.34 -28.28
N ALA A 47 -2.80 -18.02 -28.13
CA ALA A 47 -2.43 -17.05 -29.16
C ALA A 47 -0.91 -16.91 -29.30
N LEU A 48 -0.17 -16.92 -28.18
CA LEU A 48 1.30 -16.93 -28.23
C LEU A 48 1.82 -18.24 -28.85
N GLU A 49 1.27 -19.38 -28.44
CA GLU A 49 1.64 -20.68 -29.01
C GLU A 49 1.28 -20.79 -30.50
N LYS A 50 0.11 -20.28 -30.91
CA LYS A 50 -0.27 -20.20 -32.34
C LYS A 50 0.66 -19.31 -33.14
N PHE A 51 1.07 -18.16 -32.57
CA PHE A 51 2.04 -17.26 -33.19
C PHE A 51 3.39 -17.94 -33.38
N TYR A 52 3.93 -18.58 -32.34
CA TYR A 52 5.17 -19.36 -32.45
C TYR A 52 5.05 -20.47 -33.50
N LYS A 53 3.96 -21.25 -33.51
CA LYS A 53 3.76 -22.31 -34.52
C LYS A 53 3.70 -21.79 -35.95
N HIS A 54 3.20 -20.57 -36.17
CA HIS A 54 3.10 -19.98 -37.52
C HIS A 54 4.38 -19.28 -37.98
N HIS A 55 5.20 -18.76 -37.07
CA HIS A 55 6.32 -17.88 -37.39
C HIS A 55 7.69 -18.43 -37.01
N TYR A 56 7.76 -19.55 -36.28
CA TYR A 56 9.03 -20.22 -35.96
C TYR A 56 9.50 -21.07 -37.12
N GLU A 57 10.67 -20.72 -37.67
CA GLU A 57 11.44 -21.56 -38.57
C GLU A 57 12.73 -21.97 -37.85
N PRO A 58 13.07 -23.28 -37.75
CA PRO A 58 14.29 -23.73 -37.10
C PRO A 58 15.53 -23.02 -37.66
N GLY A 59 16.31 -22.41 -36.78
CA GLY A 59 17.52 -21.67 -37.15
C GLY A 59 17.31 -20.24 -37.65
N LYS A 60 16.07 -19.71 -37.65
CA LYS A 60 15.79 -18.30 -37.92
C LYS A 60 15.30 -17.57 -36.66
N PRO A 61 15.89 -16.42 -36.30
CA PRO A 61 15.43 -15.64 -35.16
C PRO A 61 14.05 -15.03 -35.45
N ILE A 62 13.14 -15.09 -34.48
CA ILE A 62 11.86 -14.39 -34.54
C ILE A 62 12.13 -12.93 -34.21
N ARG A 63 11.88 -12.03 -35.17
CA ARG A 63 12.03 -10.59 -34.98
C ARG A 63 10.73 -9.98 -34.45
N PHE A 64 10.81 -9.35 -33.29
CA PHE A 64 9.75 -8.49 -32.79
C PHE A 64 10.11 -7.05 -33.11
N VAL A 65 9.28 -6.38 -33.91
CA VAL A 65 9.38 -4.92 -34.06
C VAL A 65 8.51 -4.32 -32.98
N VAL A 66 9.12 -4.00 -31.83
CA VAL A 66 8.43 -3.25 -30.78
C VAL A 66 8.47 -1.78 -31.16
N LYS A 67 7.33 -1.24 -31.59
CA LYS A 67 7.19 0.20 -31.82
C LYS A 67 7.20 0.90 -30.46
N VAL A 68 8.33 1.51 -30.11
CA VAL A 68 8.37 2.42 -28.97
C VAL A 68 7.67 3.71 -29.40
N PRO A 69 6.57 4.13 -28.73
CA PRO A 69 5.93 5.39 -29.04
C PRO A 69 6.95 6.53 -28.91
N ASP A 70 6.91 7.50 -29.83
CA ASP A 70 7.71 8.72 -29.67
C ASP A 70 7.35 9.37 -28.32
N PRO A 71 8.32 9.62 -27.42
CA PRO A 71 8.03 10.16 -26.10
C PRO A 71 7.28 11.49 -26.16
N LYS A 72 7.41 12.28 -27.24
CA LYS A 72 6.63 13.52 -27.41
C LYS A 72 5.18 13.27 -27.81
N LEU A 73 4.89 12.25 -28.62
CA LEU A 73 3.51 11.86 -28.92
C LEU A 73 2.78 11.35 -27.66
N SER A 74 3.51 10.87 -26.64
CA SER A 74 2.89 10.39 -25.41
C SER A 74 2.26 11.51 -24.56
N ILE A 75 2.90 12.68 -24.44
CA ILE A 75 2.41 13.76 -23.56
C ILE A 75 1.14 14.40 -24.10
N ASP A 76 1.02 14.56 -25.42
CA ASP A 76 -0.16 15.13 -26.04
C ASP A 76 -1.37 14.20 -25.87
N ILE A 77 -1.17 12.89 -26.06
CA ILE A 77 -2.22 11.87 -25.80
C ILE A 77 -2.63 11.88 -24.33
N LEU A 78 -1.65 11.91 -23.42
CA LEU A 78 -1.91 11.96 -21.98
C LEU A 78 -2.60 13.25 -21.55
N SER A 79 -2.24 14.38 -22.16
CA SER A 79 -2.91 15.66 -21.94
C SER A 79 -4.34 15.63 -22.46
N GLN A 80 -4.60 14.98 -23.59
CA GLN A 80 -5.96 14.79 -24.08
C GLN A 80 -6.78 13.90 -23.13
N GLN A 81 -6.21 12.82 -22.60
CA GLN A 81 -6.88 11.98 -21.60
C GLN A 81 -7.14 12.75 -20.30
N ALA A 82 -6.17 13.53 -19.82
CA ALA A 82 -6.35 14.42 -18.68
C ALA A 82 -7.46 15.44 -18.92
N GLN A 83 -7.54 16.00 -20.13
CA GLN A 83 -8.60 16.92 -20.51
C GLN A 83 -9.97 16.23 -20.54
N ASN A 84 -10.07 15.00 -21.04
CA ASN A 84 -11.32 14.24 -21.03
C ASN A 84 -11.82 14.00 -19.59
N ILE A 85 -10.91 13.61 -18.68
CA ILE A 85 -11.22 13.47 -17.25
C ILE A 85 -11.69 14.78 -16.64
N HIS A 86 -11.00 15.88 -16.97
CA HIS A 86 -11.37 17.21 -16.52
C HIS A 86 -12.79 17.57 -17.00
N ASP A 87 -13.07 17.44 -18.28
CA ASP A 87 -14.37 17.74 -18.86
C ASP A 87 -15.49 16.89 -18.24
N LYS A 88 -15.18 15.66 -17.83
CA LYS A 88 -16.11 14.72 -17.18
C LYS A 88 -16.35 15.05 -15.70
N ALA A 89 -15.31 15.39 -14.93
CA ALA A 89 -15.36 15.50 -13.46
C ALA A 89 -15.41 16.94 -12.92
N TRP A 90 -14.90 17.92 -13.66
CA TRP A 90 -14.63 19.26 -13.11
C TRP A 90 -15.93 20.02 -12.82
N GLY A 91 -16.28 20.11 -11.54
CA GLY A 91 -17.53 20.74 -11.11
C GLY A 91 -18.78 19.92 -11.40
N LYS A 92 -18.62 18.64 -11.73
CA LYS A 92 -19.70 17.70 -12.02
C LYS A 92 -19.59 16.54 -11.05
N GLU A 93 -20.71 16.10 -10.50
CA GLU A 93 -20.76 14.90 -9.69
C GLU A 93 -20.34 13.70 -10.54
N TRP A 94 -19.35 12.94 -10.06
CA TRP A 94 -18.94 11.71 -10.74
C TRP A 94 -20.06 10.67 -10.58
N PRO A 95 -20.20 9.66 -11.45
CA PRO A 95 -21.20 8.62 -11.23
C PRO A 95 -20.97 7.86 -9.90
N HIS A 96 -21.99 7.85 -9.03
CA HIS A 96 -21.99 7.12 -7.76
C HIS A 96 -23.06 6.03 -7.72
N ARG A 97 -22.87 5.06 -6.83
CA ARG A 97 -23.88 4.06 -6.45
C ARG A 97 -23.85 3.85 -4.94
N THR A 98 -24.99 4.12 -4.31
CA THR A 98 -25.23 3.70 -2.94
C THR A 98 -25.77 2.27 -2.89
N GLY A 99 -25.41 1.52 -1.87
CA GLY A 99 -25.95 0.18 -1.64
C GLY A 99 -25.86 -0.22 -0.17
N GLN A 100 -26.36 -1.42 0.12
CA GLN A 100 -26.28 -2.02 1.45
C GLN A 100 -25.76 -3.47 1.30
N ILE A 101 -24.90 -3.89 2.22
CA ILE A 101 -24.43 -5.27 2.35
C ILE A 101 -24.82 -5.79 3.71
N LYS A 102 -25.57 -6.89 3.72
CA LYS A 102 -25.90 -7.59 4.96
C LYS A 102 -24.83 -8.60 5.31
N SER A 103 -24.57 -8.83 6.59
CA SER A 103 -23.65 -9.87 7.05
C SER A 103 -24.02 -11.26 6.52
N THR A 104 -25.31 -11.52 6.31
CA THR A 104 -25.83 -12.76 5.71
C THR A 104 -25.42 -12.96 4.25
N GLU A 105 -24.99 -11.92 3.54
CA GLU A 105 -24.51 -11.99 2.16
C GLU A 105 -23.03 -12.38 2.07
N ILE A 106 -22.33 -12.41 3.21
CA ILE A 106 -20.93 -12.80 3.31
C ILE A 106 -20.87 -14.22 3.88
N ALA A 107 -19.88 -15.00 3.47
CA ALA A 107 -19.63 -16.29 4.08
C ALA A 107 -19.48 -16.08 5.60
N LYS A 108 -20.18 -16.90 6.39
CA LYS A 108 -20.04 -16.83 7.85
C LYS A 108 -18.55 -16.95 8.18
N PRO A 109 -17.99 -16.05 8.99
CA PRO A 109 -16.66 -16.26 9.50
C PRO A 109 -16.61 -17.61 10.24
N PRO A 110 -15.45 -18.27 10.26
CA PRO A 110 -15.23 -19.46 11.08
C PRO A 110 -15.75 -19.28 12.52
N ASP A 111 -16.32 -20.32 13.12
CA ASP A 111 -16.99 -20.26 14.44
C ASP A 111 -16.04 -19.80 15.57
N ASP A 112 -14.72 -19.83 15.35
CA ASP A 112 -13.66 -19.39 16.27
C ASP A 112 -13.29 -17.90 16.13
N CYS A 113 -13.88 -17.17 15.19
CA CYS A 113 -13.62 -15.73 15.02
C CYS A 113 -14.61 -14.89 15.85
N GLU A 114 -14.14 -14.30 16.96
CA GLU A 114 -14.89 -13.34 17.80
C GLU A 114 -15.06 -11.95 17.15
N ILE A 115 -15.10 -11.86 15.82
CA ILE A 115 -15.28 -10.58 15.13
C ILE A 115 -16.76 -10.25 15.11
N GLU A 116 -17.17 -9.23 15.87
CA GLU A 116 -18.52 -8.67 15.77
C GLU A 116 -18.69 -8.03 14.39
N VAL A 117 -19.37 -8.73 13.48
CA VAL A 117 -19.71 -8.21 12.16
C VAL A 117 -21.06 -7.49 12.26
N PRO A 118 -21.14 -6.20 11.89
CA PRO A 118 -22.42 -5.48 11.88
C PRO A 118 -23.47 -6.21 11.02
N GLU A 119 -24.76 -6.10 11.37
CA GLU A 119 -25.83 -6.76 10.60
C GLU A 119 -25.88 -6.29 9.14
N SER A 120 -25.58 -5.01 8.91
CA SER A 120 -25.51 -4.41 7.60
C SER A 120 -24.56 -3.21 7.56
N LEU A 121 -23.96 -2.98 6.40
CA LEU A 121 -23.20 -1.77 6.07
C LEU A 121 -23.83 -1.09 4.86
N ASP A 122 -24.22 0.16 5.04
CA ASP A 122 -24.52 1.06 3.93
C ASP A 122 -23.19 1.56 3.35
N TYR A 123 -23.06 1.52 2.03
CA TYR A 123 -21.86 1.95 1.33
C TYR A 123 -22.20 2.86 0.16
N ASP A 124 -21.26 3.75 -0.15
CA ASP A 124 -21.27 4.59 -1.33
C ASP A 124 -20.02 4.29 -2.17
N CYS A 125 -20.18 4.24 -3.49
CA CYS A 125 -19.06 3.98 -4.37
C CYS A 125 -19.12 4.78 -5.68
N PHE A 126 -17.96 5.28 -6.07
CA PHE A 126 -17.71 5.81 -7.41
C PHE A 126 -17.65 4.63 -8.39
N ILE A 127 -18.38 4.74 -9.50
CA ILE A 127 -18.40 3.74 -10.58
C ILE A 127 -17.86 4.34 -11.88
N GLY A 128 -17.47 3.50 -12.84
CA GLY A 128 -16.98 3.98 -14.14
C GLY A 128 -15.65 4.72 -14.02
N ILE A 129 -14.83 4.36 -13.02
CA ILE A 129 -13.53 4.98 -12.78
C ILE A 129 -12.40 4.32 -13.58
N GLU A 130 -12.70 3.30 -14.39
CA GLU A 130 -11.70 2.62 -15.23
C GLU A 130 -10.93 3.62 -16.11
N GLU A 131 -11.66 4.51 -16.81
CA GLU A 131 -11.09 5.58 -17.64
C GLU A 131 -10.13 6.49 -16.85
N LEU A 132 -10.46 6.79 -15.58
CA LEU A 132 -9.60 7.58 -14.69
C LEU A 132 -8.34 6.79 -14.34
N THR A 133 -8.48 5.52 -13.94
CA THR A 133 -7.34 4.69 -13.55
C THR A 133 -6.40 4.40 -14.70
N GLU A 134 -6.93 4.18 -15.91
CA GLU A 134 -6.15 3.96 -17.12
C GLU A 134 -5.31 5.19 -17.47
N ALA A 135 -5.94 6.37 -17.51
CA ALA A 135 -5.24 7.62 -17.81
C ALA A 135 -4.14 7.94 -16.79
N LEU A 136 -4.36 7.60 -15.51
CA LEU A 136 -3.41 7.83 -14.44
C LEU A 136 -2.35 6.72 -14.29
N TYR A 137 -2.38 5.68 -15.12
CA TYR A 137 -1.53 4.48 -15.00
C TYR A 137 -1.62 3.78 -13.63
N CYS A 138 -2.80 3.82 -13.01
CA CYS A 138 -3.11 3.04 -11.82
C CYS A 138 -3.39 1.58 -12.21
N PRO A 139 -3.33 0.63 -11.25
CA PRO A 139 -3.95 -0.68 -11.46
C PRO A 139 -5.40 -0.51 -11.93
N PRO A 140 -5.89 -1.33 -12.88
CA PRO A 140 -7.23 -1.18 -13.43
C PRO A 140 -8.28 -1.41 -12.33
N MET A 141 -9.14 -0.42 -12.12
CA MET A 141 -10.25 -0.49 -11.17
C MET A 141 -11.45 0.24 -11.75
N ASP A 142 -12.64 -0.35 -11.68
CA ASP A 142 -13.87 0.30 -12.16
C ASP A 142 -14.74 0.86 -11.02
N VAL A 143 -14.41 0.51 -9.77
CA VAL A 143 -15.16 0.93 -8.58
C VAL A 143 -14.21 1.38 -7.47
N VAL A 144 -14.52 2.53 -6.82
CA VAL A 144 -13.88 3.00 -5.59
C VAL A 144 -14.95 3.20 -4.53
N ILE A 145 -14.82 2.53 -3.38
CA ILE A 145 -15.75 2.70 -2.26
C ILE A 145 -15.30 3.87 -1.38
N ALA A 146 -16.24 4.76 -1.09
CA ALA A 146 -16.10 5.84 -0.14
C ALA A 146 -16.20 5.27 1.29
N ARG A 147 -15.06 4.90 1.87
CA ARG A 147 -14.99 4.43 3.25
C ARG A 147 -15.25 5.58 4.22
N GLY A 148 -15.89 5.30 5.36
CA GLY A 148 -16.06 6.29 6.41
C GLY A 148 -14.73 6.83 6.93
N GLU A 149 -13.67 6.02 6.88
CA GLU A 149 -12.30 6.45 7.14
C GLU A 149 -11.83 7.54 6.17
N TYR A 150 -12.13 7.43 4.87
CA TYR A 150 -11.67 8.38 3.86
C TYR A 150 -12.25 9.76 4.10
N GLU A 151 -13.50 9.83 4.54
CA GLU A 151 -14.12 11.10 4.93
C GLU A 151 -13.44 11.72 6.15
N LYS A 152 -13.16 10.92 7.18
CA LYS A 152 -12.47 11.38 8.40
C LYS A 152 -11.08 11.93 8.05
N LEU A 153 -10.33 11.18 7.24
CA LEU A 153 -8.99 11.56 6.80
C LEU A 153 -9.02 12.83 5.95
N ARG A 154 -9.95 12.93 5.00
CA ARG A 154 -10.15 14.14 4.18
C ARG A 154 -10.45 15.37 5.03
N LYS A 155 -11.41 15.27 5.98
CA LYS A 155 -11.75 16.38 6.89
C LYS A 155 -10.54 16.82 7.71
N TYR A 156 -9.80 15.87 8.26
CA TYR A 156 -8.56 16.14 8.98
C TYR A 156 -7.54 16.89 8.11
N LEU A 157 -7.31 16.44 6.88
CA LEU A 157 -6.37 17.10 5.96
C LEU A 157 -6.82 18.54 5.65
N GLU A 158 -8.12 18.77 5.41
CA GLU A 158 -8.67 20.12 5.15
C GLU A 158 -8.48 21.06 6.36
N GLU A 159 -8.79 20.58 7.57
CA GLU A 159 -8.59 21.34 8.81
C GLU A 159 -7.11 21.64 9.08
N ALA A 160 -6.24 20.65 8.84
CA ALA A 160 -4.81 20.73 9.03
C ALA A 160 -4.15 21.74 8.07
N VAL A 161 -4.58 21.79 6.82
CA VAL A 161 -4.16 22.84 5.87
C VAL A 161 -4.53 24.24 6.40
N GLY A 162 -5.67 24.39 7.07
CA GLY A 162 -6.05 25.63 7.76
C GLY A 162 -5.11 26.02 8.90
N LYS A 163 -4.36 25.07 9.47
CA LYS A 163 -3.38 25.25 10.54
C LYS A 163 -1.93 25.43 10.05
N ASN A 164 -1.74 25.70 8.75
CA ASN A 164 -0.42 25.79 8.08
C ASN A 164 0.36 24.46 7.99
N GLU A 165 -0.28 23.31 8.18
CA GLU A 165 0.34 22.02 7.89
C GLU A 165 0.28 21.76 6.37
N ARG A 166 1.44 21.55 5.74
CA ARG A 166 1.55 21.56 4.25
C ARG A 166 1.94 20.23 3.63
N ALA A 167 2.33 19.24 4.43
CA ALA A 167 2.82 17.97 3.94
C ALA A 167 2.33 16.84 4.83
N PHE A 168 1.72 15.84 4.19
CA PHE A 168 1.20 14.65 4.86
C PHE A 168 1.70 13.42 4.13
N ILE A 169 1.98 12.38 4.90
CA ILE A 169 2.36 11.07 4.40
C ILE A 169 1.29 10.10 4.87
N ILE A 170 0.63 9.42 3.94
CA ILE A 170 -0.31 8.35 4.28
C ILE A 170 0.43 7.03 4.13
N THR A 171 0.61 6.34 5.25
CA THR A 171 1.26 5.04 5.30
C THR A 171 0.31 3.98 5.84
N GLY A 172 0.71 2.72 5.76
CA GLY A 172 -0.09 1.58 6.16
C GLY A 172 0.24 0.36 5.33
N GLN A 173 -0.40 -0.76 5.66
CA GLN A 173 -0.08 -2.05 5.06
C GLN A 173 -0.33 -2.08 3.54
N PRO A 174 0.42 -2.89 2.77
CA PRO A 174 0.10 -3.14 1.37
C PRO A 174 -1.37 -3.58 1.21
N GLY A 175 -2.06 -3.11 0.17
CA GLY A 175 -3.46 -3.48 -0.10
C GLY A 175 -4.52 -2.79 0.76
N ILE A 176 -4.15 -1.95 1.75
CA ILE A 176 -5.11 -1.27 2.66
C ILE A 176 -5.98 -0.18 1.99
N GLY A 177 -5.78 0.08 0.70
CA GLY A 177 -6.52 1.10 -0.04
C GLY A 177 -5.92 2.51 0.01
N LYS A 178 -4.60 2.67 0.17
CA LYS A 178 -3.93 4.00 0.09
C LYS A 178 -4.11 4.65 -1.28
N THR A 179 -3.84 3.91 -2.36
CA THR A 179 -4.05 4.35 -3.75
C THR A 179 -5.53 4.69 -3.98
N THR A 180 -6.44 3.85 -3.47
CA THR A 180 -7.89 4.08 -3.49
C THR A 180 -8.30 5.37 -2.77
N PHE A 181 -7.68 5.67 -1.62
CA PHE A 181 -7.90 6.95 -0.93
C PHE A 181 -7.46 8.16 -1.77
N LEU A 182 -6.33 8.07 -2.47
CA LEU A 182 -5.88 9.16 -3.35
C LEU A 182 -6.85 9.37 -4.54
N LEU A 183 -7.38 8.29 -5.12
CA LEU A 183 -8.40 8.37 -6.17
C LEU A 183 -9.72 8.98 -5.65
N TYR A 184 -10.18 8.53 -4.47
CA TYR A 184 -11.33 9.12 -3.76
C TYR A 184 -11.14 10.63 -3.57
N LEU A 185 -9.96 11.03 -3.06
CA LEU A 185 -9.65 12.43 -2.78
C LEU A 185 -9.55 13.27 -4.06
N LEU A 186 -8.99 12.71 -5.14
CA LEU A 186 -8.96 13.35 -6.45
C LEU A 186 -10.39 13.63 -6.94
N LEU A 187 -11.25 12.62 -6.99
CA LEU A 187 -12.64 12.75 -7.44
C LEU A 187 -13.38 13.80 -6.61
N TYR A 188 -13.32 13.71 -5.28
CA TYR A 188 -13.90 14.69 -4.36
C TYR A 188 -13.52 16.14 -4.70
N ARG A 189 -12.23 16.37 -5.02
CA ARG A 189 -11.69 17.69 -5.31
C ARG A 189 -12.10 18.19 -6.70
N LEU A 190 -12.13 17.32 -7.71
CA LEU A 190 -12.57 17.66 -9.07
C LEU A 190 -14.05 18.08 -9.08
N GLU A 191 -14.92 17.33 -8.39
CA GLU A 191 -16.35 17.68 -8.24
C GLU A 191 -16.55 19.09 -7.66
N ARG A 192 -15.61 19.57 -6.84
CA ARG A 192 -15.65 20.88 -6.16
C ARG A 192 -14.82 21.94 -6.85
N LYS A 193 -14.32 21.68 -8.06
CA LYS A 193 -13.47 22.61 -8.84
C LYS A 193 -12.22 23.05 -8.07
N LEU A 194 -11.66 22.17 -7.24
CA LEU A 194 -10.47 22.44 -6.46
C LEU A 194 -9.22 22.03 -7.24
N PRO A 195 -8.26 22.95 -7.48
CA PRO A 195 -7.03 22.64 -8.18
C PRO A 195 -6.28 21.48 -7.52
N THR A 196 -5.89 20.49 -8.32
CA THR A 196 -5.27 19.26 -7.83
C THR A 196 -4.23 18.77 -8.84
N ALA A 197 -3.02 18.55 -8.36
CA ALA A 197 -1.96 17.86 -9.09
C ALA A 197 -1.88 16.42 -8.60
N VAL A 198 -1.73 15.45 -9.49
CA VAL A 198 -1.61 14.03 -9.12
C VAL A 198 -0.45 13.35 -9.83
N GLN A 199 0.23 12.45 -9.13
CA GLN A 199 1.34 11.66 -9.66
C GLN A 199 1.22 10.22 -9.17
N PHE A 200 0.87 9.31 -10.09
CA PHE A 200 0.80 7.86 -9.82
C PHE A 200 1.95 7.08 -10.45
N ASN A 201 2.73 7.72 -11.33
CA ASN A 201 3.93 7.14 -11.93
C ASN A 201 5.14 8.08 -11.76
N GLY A 202 6.33 7.54 -12.01
CA GLY A 202 7.57 8.30 -11.84
C GLY A 202 7.90 9.27 -12.97
N SER A 203 7.23 9.21 -14.12
CA SER A 203 7.67 9.93 -15.32
C SER A 203 6.96 11.27 -15.54
N HIS A 204 5.70 11.40 -15.10
CA HIS A 204 4.90 12.61 -15.28
C HIS A 204 3.92 12.83 -14.11
N TYR A 205 3.37 14.04 -14.05
CA TYR A 205 2.25 14.39 -13.17
C TYR A 205 1.15 15.10 -13.96
N PHE A 206 -0.07 14.92 -13.49
CA PHE A 206 -1.28 15.52 -14.04
C PHE A 206 -1.65 16.74 -13.20
N VAL A 207 -2.19 17.76 -13.83
CA VAL A 207 -2.72 18.96 -13.17
C VAL A 207 -4.12 19.21 -13.67
N PHE A 208 -5.05 19.31 -12.73
CA PHE A 208 -6.44 19.67 -12.99
C PHE A 208 -6.73 21.01 -12.32
N ASP A 209 -7.06 22.02 -13.11
CA ASP A 209 -7.43 23.35 -12.61
C ASP A 209 -8.56 23.97 -13.44
N LYS A 210 -8.85 25.25 -13.25
CA LYS A 210 -9.91 25.95 -14.01
C LYS A 210 -9.67 26.03 -15.53
N HIS A 211 -8.47 25.71 -16.00
CA HIS A 211 -8.05 25.79 -17.40
C HIS A 211 -8.03 24.42 -18.10
N GLY A 212 -8.33 23.33 -17.41
CA GLY A 212 -8.36 21.99 -17.99
C GLY A 212 -7.51 20.97 -17.23
N GLY A 213 -7.38 19.80 -17.85
CA GLY A 213 -6.45 18.74 -17.44
C GLY A 213 -5.20 18.78 -18.31
N LYS A 214 -4.02 18.84 -17.69
CA LYS A 214 -2.72 18.90 -18.39
C LYS A 214 -1.72 17.93 -17.79
N VAL A 215 -0.78 17.48 -18.61
CA VAL A 215 0.29 16.57 -18.19
C VAL A 215 1.65 17.25 -18.34
N TYR A 216 2.49 17.04 -17.33
CA TYR A 216 3.81 17.61 -17.26
C TYR A 216 4.84 16.51 -16.96
N PRO A 217 6.00 16.51 -17.63
CA PRO A 217 7.13 15.69 -17.21
C PRO A 217 7.52 15.94 -15.75
N HIS A 218 7.95 14.92 -15.02
CA HIS A 218 8.42 15.07 -13.63
C HIS A 218 9.64 15.99 -13.50
N THR A 219 10.37 16.23 -14.59
CA THR A 219 11.50 17.15 -14.67
C THR A 219 11.07 18.61 -14.72
N ASP A 220 9.84 18.87 -15.15
CA ASP A 220 9.37 20.23 -15.38
C ASP A 220 8.90 20.86 -14.06
N PRO A 221 9.29 22.13 -13.79
CA PRO A 221 8.85 22.81 -12.58
C PRO A 221 7.33 22.96 -12.59
N ALA A 222 6.72 22.73 -11.42
CA ALA A 222 5.28 22.92 -11.24
C ALA A 222 4.85 24.32 -11.73
N PRO A 223 3.77 24.44 -12.52
CA PRO A 223 3.25 25.71 -12.97
C PRO A 223 3.08 26.69 -11.80
N ARG A 224 3.52 27.94 -11.98
CA ARG A 224 3.47 28.97 -10.92
C ARG A 224 2.04 29.21 -10.41
N SER A 225 1.03 28.97 -11.25
CA SER A 225 -0.39 29.06 -10.91
C SER A 225 -0.82 28.10 -9.79
N LEU A 226 -0.04 27.05 -9.49
CA LEU A 226 -0.39 26.03 -8.51
C LEU A 226 0.06 26.35 -7.08
N LYS A 227 0.95 27.33 -6.89
CA LYS A 227 1.74 27.47 -5.65
C LYS A 227 0.92 27.66 -4.37
N ASP A 228 -0.27 28.25 -4.45
CA ASP A 228 -1.00 28.68 -3.24
C ASP A 228 -2.37 28.02 -3.05
N GLN A 229 -2.86 27.23 -4.02
CA GLN A 229 -4.22 26.66 -3.98
C GLN A 229 -4.33 25.21 -4.45
N CYS A 230 -3.22 24.59 -4.87
CA CYS A 230 -3.22 23.25 -5.42
C CYS A 230 -2.78 22.21 -4.38
N TRP A 231 -3.54 21.13 -4.23
CA TRP A 231 -3.06 19.95 -3.52
C TRP A 231 -2.29 19.04 -4.47
N ALA A 232 -1.15 18.52 -4.03
CA ALA A 232 -0.39 17.53 -4.76
C ALA A 232 -0.61 16.14 -4.13
N LEU A 233 -1.23 15.24 -4.87
CA LEU A 233 -1.47 13.85 -4.46
C LEU A 233 -0.43 12.95 -5.13
N ILE A 234 0.37 12.24 -4.35
CA ILE A 234 1.48 11.44 -4.89
C ILE A 234 1.32 10.01 -4.39
N ASP A 235 1.16 9.07 -5.31
CA ASP A 235 1.28 7.65 -5.00
C ASP A 235 2.74 7.21 -5.11
N SER A 236 3.36 7.02 -3.96
CA SER A 236 4.75 6.57 -3.86
C SER A 236 4.90 5.05 -3.97
N ASN A 237 4.09 4.36 -4.76
CA ASN A 237 4.33 2.95 -5.04
C ASN A 237 5.43 2.72 -6.12
N SER A 238 5.99 3.78 -6.72
CA SER A 238 7.07 3.67 -7.72
C SER A 238 8.47 3.46 -7.11
N ASP A 239 9.37 2.76 -7.80
CA ASP A 239 10.60 2.19 -7.23
C ASP A 239 11.68 3.21 -6.79
N ASN A 240 11.54 4.50 -7.10
CA ASN A 240 12.47 5.57 -6.65
C ASN A 240 12.08 6.21 -5.29
N ARG A 241 11.51 5.39 -4.42
CA ARG A 241 10.47 5.66 -3.41
C ARG A 241 10.79 6.63 -2.25
N TRP A 242 12.05 6.76 -1.82
CA TRP A 242 12.37 7.37 -0.50
C TRP A 242 13.39 8.51 -0.54
N LYS A 243 14.16 8.64 -1.63
CA LYS A 243 15.26 9.62 -1.69
C LYS A 243 14.76 11.06 -1.72
N GLN A 244 13.61 11.30 -2.36
CA GLN A 244 13.00 12.63 -2.41
C GLN A 244 12.24 12.97 -1.11
N TRP A 245 11.76 11.95 -0.38
CA TRP A 245 10.96 12.11 0.83
C TRP A 245 11.76 12.65 2.01
N LYS A 246 13.07 12.42 2.04
CA LYS A 246 13.99 13.01 3.03
C LYS A 246 13.93 14.54 3.08
N LYS A 247 13.42 15.21 2.04
CA LYS A 247 13.25 16.68 2.01
C LYS A 247 12.02 17.16 2.79
N TYR A 248 11.09 16.27 3.14
CA TYR A 248 9.87 16.58 3.87
C TYR A 248 9.94 16.11 5.33
N SER A 249 11.05 16.39 6.02
CA SER A 249 11.22 16.01 7.44
C SER A 249 10.16 16.61 8.36
N SER A 250 9.39 17.60 7.89
CA SER A 250 8.26 18.21 8.60
C SER A 250 6.89 17.66 8.19
N ALA A 251 6.82 16.60 7.37
CA ALA A 251 5.54 16.01 6.97
C ALA A 251 4.93 15.21 8.12
N ILE A 252 3.61 15.33 8.27
CA ILE A 252 2.86 14.56 9.26
C ILE A 252 2.55 13.19 8.70
N CYS A 253 3.02 12.15 9.39
CA CYS A 253 2.74 10.77 9.02
C CYS A 253 1.40 10.35 9.61
N LEU A 254 0.47 9.93 8.74
CA LEU A 254 -0.85 9.42 9.07
C LEU A 254 -0.91 7.95 8.66
N VAL A 255 -1.37 7.09 9.55
CA VAL A 255 -1.53 5.66 9.25
C VAL A 255 -2.97 5.36 8.89
N SER A 256 -3.20 4.79 7.72
CA SER A 256 -4.52 4.30 7.30
C SER A 256 -4.89 3.05 8.08
N GLU A 257 -6.16 2.92 8.42
CA GLU A 257 -6.79 1.77 9.05
C GLU A 257 -7.15 0.70 8.03
N LEU A 258 -7.21 -0.55 8.50
CA LEU A 258 -7.62 -1.67 7.67
C LEU A 258 -9.10 -1.51 7.29
N PRO A 259 -9.48 -1.88 6.05
CA PRO A 259 -10.90 -1.96 5.71
C PRO A 259 -11.59 -3.00 6.58
N GLU A 260 -12.81 -2.68 7.03
CA GLU A 260 -13.65 -3.62 7.79
C GLU A 260 -14.15 -4.75 6.89
N LEU A 261 -14.57 -5.87 7.49
CA LEU A 261 -15.01 -7.05 6.73
C LEU A 261 -16.14 -6.72 5.73
N LEU A 262 -17.11 -5.91 6.15
CA LEU A 262 -18.22 -5.47 5.29
C LEU A 262 -17.74 -4.50 4.19
N GLU A 263 -16.73 -3.68 4.45
CA GLU A 263 -16.12 -2.80 3.42
C GLU A 263 -15.37 -3.64 2.38
N ILE A 264 -14.61 -4.65 2.82
CA ILE A 264 -13.95 -5.61 1.91
C ILE A 264 -14.99 -6.33 1.06
N ALA A 265 -16.08 -6.81 1.68
CA ALA A 265 -17.17 -7.44 0.96
C ALA A 265 -17.80 -6.49 -0.05
N ALA A 266 -17.92 -5.19 0.26
CA ALA A 266 -18.39 -4.19 -0.68
C ALA A 266 -17.46 -4.00 -1.87
N VAL A 267 -16.15 -3.99 -1.65
CA VAL A 267 -15.15 -3.89 -2.73
C VAL A 267 -15.21 -5.13 -3.61
N VAL A 268 -15.33 -6.30 -2.99
CA VAL A 268 -15.25 -7.57 -3.67
C VAL A 268 -16.56 -7.88 -4.39
N ARG A 269 -17.74 -7.51 -3.88
CA ARG A 269 -19.05 -7.84 -4.47
C ARG A 269 -19.18 -7.54 -5.97
N PRO A 270 -18.78 -6.37 -6.49
CA PRO A 270 -18.73 -6.11 -7.93
C PRO A 270 -17.74 -7.02 -8.68
N LEU A 271 -16.65 -7.41 -8.02
CA LEU A 271 -15.54 -8.22 -8.54
C LEU A 271 -15.76 -9.74 -8.42
N ILE A 272 -16.70 -10.22 -7.59
CA ILE A 272 -16.91 -11.66 -7.31
C ILE A 272 -17.16 -12.47 -8.59
N ARG A 273 -17.81 -11.88 -9.60
CA ARG A 273 -17.97 -12.54 -10.91
C ARG A 273 -16.64 -12.85 -11.60
N THR A 274 -15.61 -12.06 -11.34
CA THR A 274 -14.27 -12.18 -11.95
C THR A 274 -13.31 -12.97 -11.06
N VAL A 275 -13.29 -12.70 -9.75
CA VAL A 275 -12.30 -13.27 -8.79
C VAL A 275 -12.51 -14.76 -8.51
N LEU A 276 -13.76 -15.26 -8.53
CA LEU A 276 -14.04 -16.69 -8.34
C LEU A 276 -13.40 -17.58 -9.43
N SER A 277 -12.97 -16.99 -10.55
CA SER A 277 -12.24 -17.72 -11.60
C SER A 277 -10.72 -17.82 -11.36
N MET A 278 -10.17 -16.97 -10.50
CA MET A 278 -8.72 -16.83 -10.28
C MET A 278 -8.20 -17.51 -9.01
N TRP A 279 -9.05 -17.77 -8.01
CA TRP A 279 -8.64 -18.40 -6.76
C TRP A 279 -8.49 -19.92 -6.93
N LYS A 280 -7.31 -20.35 -7.40
CA LYS A 280 -6.84 -21.72 -7.19
C LYS A 280 -6.29 -21.85 -5.77
N LEU A 281 -6.69 -22.92 -5.07
CA LEU A 281 -6.32 -23.23 -3.68
C LEU A 281 -4.80 -23.30 -3.38
N ASP A 282 -3.95 -23.38 -4.40
CA ASP A 282 -2.50 -23.55 -4.24
C ASP A 282 -1.81 -22.35 -3.55
N GLN A 283 -2.43 -21.16 -3.54
CA GLN A 283 -1.85 -19.95 -2.92
C GLN A 283 -1.93 -19.93 -1.39
N LEU A 284 -2.80 -20.73 -0.77
CA LEU A 284 -3.00 -20.69 0.68
C LEU A 284 -1.74 -21.15 1.44
N THR A 285 -1.08 -22.18 0.90
CA THR A 285 0.13 -22.76 1.52
C THR A 285 1.34 -21.86 1.40
N SER A 286 1.44 -21.03 0.34
CA SER A 286 2.55 -20.08 0.23
C SER A 286 2.45 -18.97 1.26
N PHE A 287 1.23 -18.47 1.50
CA PHE A 287 1.01 -17.40 2.46
C PHE A 287 1.32 -17.83 3.91
N GLU A 288 0.88 -19.02 4.31
CA GLU A 288 1.21 -19.58 5.62
C GLU A 288 2.72 -19.73 5.82
N ASN A 289 3.44 -20.25 4.82
CA ASN A 289 4.90 -20.35 4.87
C ASN A 289 5.59 -18.98 4.98
N ASP A 290 5.09 -17.97 4.26
CA ASP A 290 5.59 -16.61 4.34
C ASP A 290 5.30 -15.97 5.71
N ALA A 291 4.12 -16.24 6.30
CA ALA A 291 3.79 -15.82 7.65
C ALA A 291 4.73 -16.48 8.67
N ILE A 292 4.92 -17.80 8.63
CA ILE A 292 5.85 -18.53 9.50
C ILE A 292 7.27 -17.96 9.38
N LYS A 293 7.74 -17.72 8.15
CA LYS A 293 9.05 -17.12 7.90
C LYS A 293 9.16 -15.71 8.48
N ALA A 294 8.13 -14.89 8.33
CA ALA A 294 8.07 -13.56 8.94
C ALA A 294 8.07 -13.65 10.47
N ALA A 295 7.32 -14.58 11.06
CA ALA A 295 7.26 -14.83 12.51
C ALA A 295 8.65 -15.12 13.07
N ASN A 296 9.35 -16.07 12.45
CA ASN A 296 10.67 -16.51 12.86
C ASN A 296 11.68 -15.37 12.74
N LYS A 297 11.69 -14.64 11.62
CA LYS A 297 12.55 -13.46 11.45
C LYS A 297 12.28 -12.39 12.51
N LEU A 298 11.01 -12.14 12.81
CA LEU A 298 10.59 -11.15 13.80
C LEU A 298 11.06 -11.55 15.21
N CYS A 299 10.98 -12.84 15.52
CA CYS A 299 11.47 -13.43 16.77
C CYS A 299 13.01 -13.39 16.87
N GLU A 300 13.73 -13.72 15.79
CA GLU A 300 15.20 -13.68 15.73
C GLU A 300 15.77 -12.26 15.89
N LYS A 301 15.08 -11.26 15.35
CA LYS A 301 15.53 -9.88 15.31
C LYS A 301 14.66 -8.93 16.12
N ALA A 302 14.11 -9.37 17.24
CA ALA A 302 13.26 -8.53 18.10
C ALA A 302 13.93 -7.17 18.41
N SER A 303 15.24 -7.16 18.68
CA SER A 303 16.02 -5.93 18.92
C SER A 303 16.13 -4.97 17.72
N SER A 304 15.84 -5.42 16.50
CA SER A 304 15.83 -4.59 15.29
C SER A 304 14.50 -3.89 15.04
N LEU A 305 13.42 -4.32 15.71
CA LEU A 305 12.11 -3.66 15.69
C LEU A 305 12.13 -2.43 16.62
N VAL A 306 13.05 -1.50 16.41
CA VAL A 306 13.04 -0.24 17.16
C VAL A 306 11.99 0.66 16.52
N ILE A 307 10.77 0.64 17.05
CA ILE A 307 9.85 1.76 16.85
C ILE A 307 10.27 2.85 17.81
N THR A 308 11.12 3.76 17.34
CA THR A 308 11.42 4.99 18.07
C THR A 308 10.14 5.82 18.17
N ARG A 309 9.50 5.83 19.35
CA ARG A 309 8.38 6.73 19.71
C ARG A 309 8.84 8.18 19.99
N GLY A 310 9.92 8.63 19.37
CA GLY A 310 10.50 9.95 19.60
C GLY A 310 9.90 11.00 18.67
N ALA A 311 9.58 12.17 19.23
CA ALA A 311 8.95 13.30 18.53
C ALA A 311 9.76 13.86 17.33
N ASP A 312 11.03 13.48 17.18
CA ASP A 312 11.96 14.12 16.22
C ASP A 312 12.37 13.24 15.04
N THR A 313 11.93 11.98 14.99
CA THR A 313 12.20 11.11 13.84
C THR A 313 10.97 10.30 13.48
N SER A 314 10.46 10.49 12.25
CA SER A 314 9.38 9.71 11.67
C SER A 314 9.53 8.22 12.02
N PRO A 315 8.48 7.55 12.52
CA PRO A 315 8.55 6.15 12.89
C PRO A 315 9.04 5.36 11.67
N GLN A 316 10.19 4.69 11.81
CA GLN A 316 10.60 3.74 10.79
C GLN A 316 9.55 2.62 10.80
N ALA A 317 8.71 2.60 9.77
CA ALA A 317 7.81 1.49 9.54
C ALA A 317 8.65 0.19 9.56
N PRO A 318 8.16 -0.88 10.19
CA PRO A 318 8.87 -2.15 10.19
C PRO A 318 9.26 -2.52 8.77
N THR A 319 10.49 -3.01 8.60
CA THR A 319 10.98 -3.47 7.29
C THR A 319 10.04 -4.53 6.71
N SER A 320 10.08 -4.74 5.39
CA SER A 320 9.19 -5.69 4.69
C SER A 320 9.17 -7.10 5.31
N ASP A 321 10.25 -7.47 6.01
CA ASP A 321 10.48 -8.77 6.65
C ASP A 321 9.48 -9.14 7.75
N GLY A 322 8.68 -8.20 8.30
CA GLY A 322 7.64 -8.47 9.31
C GLY A 322 6.19 -8.21 8.87
N SER A 323 5.99 -7.69 7.65
CA SER A 323 4.69 -7.18 7.18
C SER A 323 3.60 -8.24 7.03
N THR A 324 3.96 -9.52 6.95
CA THR A 324 2.99 -10.63 6.82
C THR A 324 2.30 -10.98 8.13
N ILE A 325 2.89 -10.64 9.29
CA ILE A 325 2.31 -10.94 10.62
C ILE A 325 2.00 -9.68 11.41
N LEU A 326 2.86 -8.67 11.32
CA LEU A 326 2.77 -7.50 12.17
C LEU A 326 2.21 -6.31 11.39
N PHE A 327 1.01 -5.90 11.79
CA PHE A 327 0.23 -4.87 11.12
C PHE A 327 0.34 -3.55 11.88
N LEU A 328 0.21 -2.45 11.15
CA LEU A 328 0.14 -1.11 11.72
C LEU A 328 -1.32 -0.67 11.65
N ARG A 329 -1.85 -0.18 12.76
CA ARG A 329 -3.11 0.57 12.77
C ARG A 329 -2.89 1.94 13.41
N PRO A 330 -3.64 2.97 13.00
CA PRO A 330 -3.62 4.25 13.68
C PRO A 330 -3.98 4.09 15.17
N TYR A 331 -3.36 4.89 16.02
CA TYR A 331 -3.75 5.02 17.42
C TYR A 331 -4.77 6.16 17.54
N ARG A 332 -6.01 5.83 17.92
CA ARG A 332 -7.12 6.79 17.97
C ARG A 332 -7.77 6.80 19.36
N PRO A 333 -7.13 7.39 20.39
CA PRO A 333 -7.81 7.58 21.66
C PRO A 333 -9.04 8.47 21.40
N GLU A 334 -10.21 8.00 21.83
CA GLU A 334 -11.48 8.72 21.68
C GLU A 334 -11.88 9.04 20.22
N GLY A 335 -11.35 8.26 19.25
CA GLY A 335 -11.68 8.43 17.83
C GLY A 335 -10.96 9.60 17.14
N VAL A 336 -10.06 10.30 17.82
CA VAL A 336 -9.27 11.40 17.24
C VAL A 336 -8.16 10.84 16.36
N ILE A 337 -7.97 11.42 15.16
CA ILE A 337 -6.85 11.07 14.28
C ILE A 337 -5.56 11.58 14.93
N SER A 338 -4.63 10.66 15.22
CA SER A 338 -3.28 10.96 15.67
C SER A 338 -2.27 10.49 14.62
N GLY A 339 -1.11 11.13 14.57
CA GLY A 339 0.06 10.62 13.84
C GLY A 339 0.70 9.41 14.51
N GLU A 340 0.26 9.05 15.72
CA GLU A 340 0.69 7.86 16.42
C GLU A 340 0.09 6.59 15.82
N CYS A 341 0.87 5.52 15.81
CA CYS A 341 0.46 4.20 15.35
C CYS A 341 0.78 3.13 16.37
N GLN A 342 0.00 2.05 16.34
CA GLN A 342 0.22 0.88 17.16
C GLN A 342 0.40 -0.35 16.27
N LEU A 343 1.32 -1.22 16.68
CA LEU A 343 1.47 -2.52 16.07
C LEU A 343 0.41 -3.47 16.62
N PHE A 344 -0.07 -4.38 15.79
CA PHE A 344 -0.96 -5.46 16.20
C PHE A 344 -0.86 -6.65 15.23
N ILE A 345 -1.33 -7.81 15.65
CA ILE A 345 -1.49 -8.99 14.79
C ILE A 345 -2.99 -9.15 14.53
N PRO A 346 -3.44 -9.12 13.27
CA PRO A 346 -4.85 -8.85 12.96
C PRO A 346 -5.78 -10.04 13.14
N THR A 347 -5.25 -11.27 13.21
CA THR A 347 -6.08 -12.48 13.32
C THR A 347 -5.53 -13.44 14.37
N PRO A 348 -6.39 -14.24 15.03
CA PRO A 348 -5.97 -15.32 15.92
C PRO A 348 -5.04 -16.32 15.21
N TYR A 349 -5.30 -16.64 13.95
CA TYR A 349 -4.44 -17.54 13.17
C TYR A 349 -3.00 -17.02 13.01
N LEU A 350 -2.82 -15.75 12.63
CA LEU A 350 -1.47 -15.16 12.56
C LEU A 350 -0.85 -15.01 13.95
N TRP A 351 -1.67 -14.80 14.97
CA TRP A 351 -1.24 -14.78 16.36
C TRP A 351 -0.71 -16.15 16.81
N ASP A 352 -1.36 -17.24 16.43
CA ASP A 352 -0.91 -18.60 16.76
C ASP A 352 0.39 -18.97 16.04
N ILE A 353 0.55 -18.56 14.78
CA ILE A 353 1.81 -18.70 14.05
C ILE A 353 2.92 -17.92 14.78
N PHE A 354 2.63 -16.68 15.16
CA PHE A 354 3.55 -15.83 15.91
C PHE A 354 3.91 -16.42 17.27
N GLU A 355 2.93 -16.88 18.05
CA GLU A 355 3.12 -17.50 19.36
C GLU A 355 3.92 -18.79 19.26
N THR A 356 3.71 -19.57 18.20
CA THR A 356 4.50 -20.78 17.93
C THR A 356 5.97 -20.43 17.71
N ALA A 357 6.27 -19.41 16.91
CA ALA A 357 7.64 -18.92 16.73
C ALA A 357 8.22 -18.34 18.03
N ARG A 358 7.42 -17.56 18.78
CA ARG A 358 7.82 -16.97 20.07
C ARG A 358 8.18 -18.02 21.11
N LYS A 359 7.44 -19.14 21.17
CA LYS A 359 7.71 -20.25 22.11
C LYS A 359 9.08 -20.90 21.90
N ALA A 360 9.67 -20.77 20.71
CA ALA A 360 11.03 -21.25 20.44
C ALA A 360 12.13 -20.31 20.96
N LEU A 361 11.78 -19.08 21.39
CA LEU A 361 12.73 -18.12 21.94
C LEU A 361 13.10 -18.43 23.39
N LYS A 362 14.30 -17.99 23.79
CA LYS A 362 14.68 -17.92 25.19
C LYS A 362 13.80 -16.88 25.91
N ASN A 363 13.48 -17.12 27.18
CA ASN A 363 12.61 -16.23 27.98
C ASN A 363 12.99 -14.75 27.89
N HIS A 364 14.29 -14.44 27.94
CA HIS A 364 14.79 -13.07 27.81
C HIS A 364 14.43 -12.40 26.47
N ASP A 365 14.52 -13.13 25.35
CA ASP A 365 14.21 -12.59 24.03
C ASP A 365 12.70 -12.50 23.81
N SER A 366 11.95 -13.47 24.35
CA SER A 366 10.49 -13.38 24.40
C SER A 366 10.01 -12.17 25.21
N LEU A 367 10.68 -11.81 26.30
CA LEU A 367 10.34 -10.66 27.12
C LEU A 367 10.59 -9.34 26.37
N LYS A 368 11.71 -9.25 25.64
CA LYS A 368 11.97 -8.10 24.74
C LYS A 368 10.90 -7.94 23.67
N LEU A 369 10.46 -9.04 23.08
CA LEU A 369 9.42 -9.04 22.07
C LEU A 369 8.05 -8.66 22.66
N PHE A 370 7.74 -9.16 23.86
CA PHE A 370 6.58 -8.72 24.63
C PHE A 370 6.62 -7.20 24.87
N PHE A 371 7.76 -6.62 25.24
CA PHE A 371 7.88 -5.17 25.42
C PHE A 371 7.60 -4.37 24.16
N LEU A 372 8.05 -4.87 22.99
CA LEU A 372 7.85 -4.20 21.71
C LEU A 372 6.40 -4.28 21.21
N LEU A 373 5.72 -5.41 21.46
CA LEU A 373 4.37 -5.68 20.98
C LEU A 373 3.28 -5.30 21.99
N SER A 374 3.62 -5.20 23.28
CA SER A 374 2.65 -4.81 24.30
C SER A 374 2.21 -3.37 24.06
N SER A 375 0.96 -3.23 23.65
CA SER A 375 0.24 -1.97 23.47
C SER A 375 -0.06 -1.26 24.80
N HIS A 376 0.26 -1.89 25.94
CA HIS A 376 -0.15 -1.49 27.30
C HIS A 376 0.78 -0.53 28.06
N ALA A 377 1.68 0.17 27.38
CA ALA A 377 2.54 1.16 28.04
C ALA A 377 1.76 2.32 28.71
N LEU A 378 0.50 2.58 28.32
CA LEU A 378 -0.28 3.73 28.81
C LEU A 378 -1.20 3.43 30.01
N THR A 379 -1.32 2.17 30.44
CA THR A 379 -2.07 1.81 31.67
C THR A 379 -1.18 1.55 32.88
N ARG A 380 0.14 1.77 32.78
CA ARG A 380 1.09 1.54 33.87
C ARG A 380 2.07 2.70 34.01
N SER A 381 2.30 3.15 35.25
CA SER A 381 3.38 4.11 35.51
C SER A 381 4.73 3.47 35.20
N ALA A 382 5.74 4.26 34.82
CA ALA A 382 7.11 3.77 34.57
C ALA A 382 7.67 2.95 35.74
N ALA A 383 7.20 3.22 36.97
CA ALA A 383 7.52 2.44 38.17
C ALA A 383 6.81 1.07 38.21
N GLY A 384 5.52 1.01 37.89
CA GLY A 384 4.77 -0.26 37.82
C GLY A 384 5.32 -1.19 36.72
N TRP A 385 5.73 -0.60 35.61
CA TRP A 385 6.39 -1.31 34.51
C TRP A 385 7.76 -1.88 34.90
N ASN A 386 8.62 -1.08 35.53
CA ASN A 386 9.92 -1.53 36.02
C ASN A 386 9.80 -2.63 37.08
N LEU A 387 8.77 -2.56 37.92
CA LEU A 387 8.52 -3.56 38.95
C LEU A 387 8.14 -4.92 38.36
N GLU A 388 7.24 -4.93 37.39
CA GLU A 388 6.80 -6.16 36.71
C GLU A 388 7.91 -6.80 35.89
N MET A 389 8.71 -5.98 35.20
CA MET A 389 9.92 -6.44 34.51
C MET A 389 10.88 -7.15 35.48
N ARG A 390 11.17 -6.52 36.63
CA ARG A 390 12.02 -7.12 37.65
C ARG A 390 11.42 -8.39 38.22
N MET A 391 10.10 -8.43 38.47
CA MET A 391 9.39 -9.60 38.99
C MET A 391 9.40 -10.77 37.99
N HIS A 392 9.15 -10.51 36.71
CA HIS A 392 9.15 -11.52 35.66
C HIS A 392 10.55 -12.11 35.44
N GLU A 393 11.58 -11.26 35.33
CA GLU A 393 12.98 -11.72 35.28
C GLU A 393 13.33 -12.56 36.51
N ARG A 394 12.90 -12.15 37.71
CA ARG A 394 13.12 -12.90 38.96
C ARG A 394 12.48 -14.29 38.93
N MET A 395 11.21 -14.36 38.52
CA MET A 395 10.45 -15.61 38.45
C MET A 395 11.01 -16.57 37.39
N CYS A 396 11.51 -16.04 36.27
CA CYS A 396 12.09 -16.85 35.20
C CYS A 396 13.55 -17.26 35.45
N SER A 397 14.30 -16.54 36.29
CA SER A 397 15.73 -16.81 36.57
C SER A 397 16.01 -17.40 37.96
N GLY A 398 15.01 -17.50 38.85
CA GLY A 398 15.15 -18.09 40.18
C GLY A 398 15.90 -17.21 41.19
N GLY A 399 15.84 -15.88 41.05
CA GLY A 399 16.52 -14.94 41.95
C GLY A 399 15.92 -14.85 43.38
N ALA A 400 16.67 -14.26 44.32
CA ALA A 400 16.24 -14.04 45.74
C ALA A 400 14.93 -13.21 45.87
N PRO A 401 14.33 -12.93 47.03
CA PRO A 401 13.15 -12.04 47.11
C PRO A 401 13.48 -10.58 46.73
N ILE A 402 12.57 -9.85 46.06
CA ILE A 402 12.74 -8.40 45.81
C ILE A 402 12.21 -7.64 47.02
N ASP A 403 13.06 -6.84 47.67
CA ASP A 403 12.61 -5.90 48.71
C ASP A 403 11.85 -4.75 48.06
N LEU A 404 10.53 -4.76 48.20
CA LEU A 404 9.62 -3.75 47.64
C LEU A 404 9.64 -2.42 48.40
N ILE A 405 10.30 -2.39 49.56
CA ILE A 405 10.37 -1.23 50.46
C ILE A 405 11.84 -1.00 50.78
N PRO A 406 12.45 0.14 50.37
CA PRO A 406 13.80 0.47 50.81
C PRO A 406 13.80 0.58 52.34
N ALA A 407 14.73 -0.13 52.99
CA ALA A 407 14.85 -0.21 54.46
C ALA A 407 15.23 1.12 55.15
N SER A 408 15.05 2.27 54.49
CA SER A 408 15.28 3.59 55.06
C SER A 408 13.97 4.17 55.61
N GLY A 409 13.58 3.70 56.80
CA GLY A 409 12.37 4.17 57.47
C GLY A 409 12.26 3.86 58.96
N ARG A 410 13.35 3.53 59.65
CA ARG A 410 13.40 3.57 61.12
C ARG A 410 14.19 4.81 61.56
N ARG A 411 13.47 5.87 61.91
CA ARG A 411 13.84 6.82 62.95
C ARG A 411 12.77 6.77 64.02
#